data_AF-A0A961YYC1-F1
#
_entry.id   AF-A0A961YYC1-F1
#
_cell.length_a   1.000
_cell.length_b   1.000
_cell.length_c   1.000
_cell.angle_alpha   90.00
_cell.angle_beta   90.00
_cell.angle_gamma   90.00
#
_symmetry.space_group_name_H-M   'P 1'
#
loop_
_entity.id
_entity.type
_entity.pdbx_description
1 polymer ?
#
loop_
_entity_poly.entity_id
_entity_poly.type
_entity_poly.pdbx_seq_one_letter_code
_entity_poly.pdbx_strand_id
1 'polypeptide(L)'
;MGRPAHQPDPVARRQVEAMAAYGVPEADIAKVVGIDPKTLRKHYRDELDTGSIKANSRMAENLYRKAMGDGPQAVSATIFWLKTRARWKETNVTEVALSIR
;
A
#
# COMPACT_ATOMS: atom_id res chain seq x y z
N MET A 1 -31.73 17.71 -15.70
CA MET A 1 -31.05 18.14 -14.47
C MET A 1 -29.80 17.30 -14.27
N GLY A 2 -28.66 17.91 -13.96
CA GLY A 2 -27.39 17.19 -13.76
C GLY A 2 -27.35 16.45 -12.42
N ARG A 3 -26.57 15.37 -12.34
CA ARG A 3 -26.31 14.66 -11.07
C ARG A 3 -25.59 15.63 -10.10
N PRO A 4 -26.00 15.71 -8.82
CA PRO A 4 -25.38 16.63 -7.87
C PRO A 4 -23.88 16.39 -7.75
N ALA A 5 -23.13 17.46 -7.47
CA ALA A 5 -21.68 17.39 -7.29
C ALA A 5 -21.33 16.46 -6.12
N HIS A 6 -20.30 15.63 -6.32
CA HIS A 6 -19.80 14.73 -5.29
C HIS A 6 -19.24 15.52 -4.11
N GLN A 7 -19.65 15.16 -2.90
CA GLN A 7 -19.15 15.74 -1.66
C GLN A 7 -18.39 14.67 -0.88
N PRO A 8 -17.05 14.75 -0.80
CA PRO A 8 -16.26 13.78 -0.05
C PRO A 8 -16.45 13.97 1.46
N ASP A 9 -16.94 12.94 2.14
CA ASP A 9 -17.02 12.89 3.60
C ASP A 9 -15.83 12.10 4.22
N PRO A 10 -15.61 12.21 5.54
CA PRO A 10 -14.51 11.52 6.22
C PRO A 10 -14.57 9.98 6.18
N VAL A 11 -15.76 9.38 6.05
CA VAL A 11 -15.92 7.92 5.93
C VAL A 11 -15.47 7.47 4.55
N ALA A 12 -15.94 8.14 3.50
CA ALA A 12 -15.56 7.86 2.13
C ALA A 12 -14.04 8.06 1.91
N ARG A 13 -13.44 9.10 2.52
CA ARG A 13 -11.99 9.32 2.48
C ARG A 13 -11.23 8.13 3.07
N ARG A 14 -11.60 7.68 4.28
CA ARG A 14 -10.98 6.51 4.91
C ARG A 14 -11.15 5.24 4.08
N GLN A 15 -12.31 5.06 3.45
CA GLN A 15 -12.57 3.92 2.57
C GLN A 15 -11.66 3.94 1.33
N VAL A 16 -11.54 5.09 0.66
CA VAL A 16 -10.66 5.28 -0.50
C VAL A 16 -9.19 5.06 -0.13
N GLU A 17 -8.75 5.65 0.98
CA GLU A 17 -7.39 5.48 1.50
C GLU A 17 -7.07 4.00 1.78
N ALA A 18 -7.98 3.28 2.43
CA ALA A 18 -7.80 1.86 2.72
C ALA A 18 -7.70 1.02 1.44
N MET A 19 -8.59 1.23 0.47
CA MET A 19 -8.54 0.50 -0.80
C MET A 19 -7.27 0.82 -1.61
N ALA A 20 -6.85 2.10 -1.62
CA ALA A 20 -5.59 2.51 -2.24
C ALA A 20 -4.37 1.89 -1.53
N ALA A 21 -4.38 1.85 -0.20
CA ALA A 21 -3.38 1.18 0.62
C ALA A 21 -3.24 -0.31 0.25
N TYR A 22 -4.36 -0.99 0.03
CA TYR A 22 -4.39 -2.39 -0.41
C TYR A 22 -4.01 -2.58 -1.89
N GLY A 23 -3.95 -1.49 -2.66
CA GLY A 23 -3.58 -1.48 -4.07
C GLY A 23 -4.70 -1.88 -5.01
N VAL A 24 -5.94 -1.65 -4.59
CA VAL A 24 -7.09 -1.76 -5.48
C VAL A 24 -6.94 -0.70 -6.59
N PRO A 25 -7.13 -1.04 -7.87
CA PRO A 25 -7.07 -0.06 -8.96
C PRO A 25 -8.06 1.08 -8.76
N GLU A 26 -7.66 2.32 -9.09
CA GLU A 26 -8.53 3.51 -8.95
C GLU A 26 -9.90 3.35 -9.63
N ALA A 27 -9.94 2.67 -10.77
CA ALA A 27 -11.18 2.41 -11.50
C ALA A 27 -12.15 1.53 -10.70
N ASP A 28 -11.64 0.56 -9.95
CA ASP A 28 -12.47 -0.30 -9.11
C ASP A 28 -12.83 0.39 -7.79
N ILE A 29 -11.93 1.18 -7.22
CA ILE A 29 -12.25 2.09 -6.11
C ILE A 29 -13.42 3.01 -6.48
N ALA A 30 -13.39 3.60 -7.68
CA ALA A 30 -14.46 4.47 -8.17
C ALA A 30 -15.81 3.72 -8.29
N LYS A 31 -15.80 2.46 -8.73
CA LYS A 31 -17.00 1.60 -8.76
C LYS A 31 -17.53 1.32 -7.35
N VAL A 32 -16.66 1.01 -6.39
CA VAL A 32 -17.07 0.76 -5.00
C VAL A 32 -17.68 2.02 -4.36
N VAL A 33 -17.11 3.20 -4.62
CA VAL A 33 -17.63 4.48 -4.12
C VAL A 33 -18.87 4.95 -4.89
N GLY A 34 -19.09 4.44 -6.11
CA GLY A 34 -20.24 4.78 -6.94
C GLY A 34 -20.11 6.11 -7.69
N ILE A 35 -18.88 6.53 -8.02
CA ILE A 35 -18.56 7.79 -8.70
C ILE A 35 -17.73 7.57 -9.96
N ASP A 36 -17.68 8.58 -10.84
CA ASP A 36 -16.80 8.56 -12.00
C ASP A 36 -15.32 8.57 -11.58
N PRO A 37 -14.42 7.83 -12.26
CA PRO A 37 -12.99 7.83 -11.94
C PRO A 37 -12.33 9.22 -11.95
N LYS A 38 -12.79 10.15 -12.80
CA LYS A 38 -12.29 11.54 -12.79
C LYS A 38 -12.71 12.26 -11.51
N THR A 39 -13.94 12.02 -11.04
CA THR A 39 -14.43 12.56 -9.76
C THR A 39 -13.64 11.98 -8.59
N LEU A 40 -13.32 10.68 -8.63
CA LEU A 40 -12.46 10.06 -7.61
C LEU A 40 -11.11 10.78 -7.53
N ARG A 41 -10.39 10.92 -8.65
CA ARG A 41 -9.10 11.61 -8.69
C ARG A 41 -9.17 13.08 -8.27
N LYS A 42 -10.29 13.76 -8.57
CA LYS A 42 -10.49 15.17 -8.19
C LYS A 42 -10.64 15.35 -6.68
N HIS A 43 -11.34 14.45 -6.00
CA HIS A 43 -11.73 14.64 -4.59
C HIS A 43 -10.86 13.87 -3.59
N TYR A 44 -10.19 12.80 -4.04
CA TYR A 44 -9.44 11.87 -3.18
C TYR A 44 -7.98 11.71 -3.59
N ARG A 45 -7.38 12.74 -4.19
CA ARG A 45 -6.01 12.66 -4.71
C ARG A 45 -5.02 12.27 -3.61
N ASP A 46 -5.13 12.89 -2.45
CA ASP A 46 -4.23 12.66 -1.33
C ASP A 46 -4.33 11.22 -0.79
N GLU A 47 -5.53 10.67 -0.70
CA GLU A 47 -5.75 9.29 -0.26
C GLU A 47 -5.18 8.27 -1.27
N LEU A 48 -5.34 8.53 -2.57
CA LEU A 48 -4.81 7.69 -3.64
C LEU A 48 -3.27 7.71 -3.66
N ASP A 49 -2.67 8.90 -3.53
CA ASP A 49 -1.22 9.08 -3.58
C ASP A 49 -0.55 8.57 -2.29
N THR A 50 -1.17 8.77 -1.12
CA THR A 50 -0.54 8.45 0.17
C THR A 50 -0.91 7.08 0.74
N GLY A 51 -1.99 6.44 0.27
CA GLY A 51 -2.47 5.16 0.82
C GLY A 51 -1.41 4.07 0.80
N SER A 52 -0.73 3.89 -0.34
CA SER A 52 0.34 2.89 -0.49
C SER A 52 1.55 3.16 0.43
N ILE A 53 1.91 4.44 0.59
CA ILE A 53 3.02 4.88 1.45
C ILE A 53 2.70 4.54 2.90
N LYS A 54 1.52 4.94 3.37
CA LYS A 54 1.06 4.69 4.75
C LYS A 54 0.97 3.19 5.04
N ALA A 55 0.48 2.39 4.09
CA ALA A 55 0.42 0.94 4.23
C ALA A 55 1.81 0.32 4.41
N ASN A 56 2.75 0.71 3.54
CA ASN A 56 4.12 0.22 3.59
C ASN A 56 4.83 0.61 4.91
N SER A 57 4.64 1.84 5.39
CA SER A 57 5.16 2.29 6.69
C SER A 57 4.61 1.46 7.85
N ARG A 58 3.30 1.19 7.87
CA ARG A 58 2.67 0.35 8.92
C ARG A 58 3.21 -1.08 8.91
N MET A 59 3.44 -1.65 7.72
CA MET A 59 4.01 -2.99 7.59
C MET A 59 5.47 -3.03 8.04
N ALA A 60 6.26 -2.00 7.74
CA ALA A 60 7.63 -1.89 8.24
C ALA A 60 7.68 -1.77 9.78
N GLU A 61 6.81 -0.94 10.37
CA GLU A 61 6.69 -0.81 11.83
C GLU A 61 6.26 -2.12 12.50
N ASN A 62 5.30 -2.83 11.89
CA ASN A 62 4.89 -4.16 12.36
C ASN A 62 6.07 -5.13 12.37
N LEU A 63 6.84 -5.20 11.28
CA LEU A 63 8.01 -6.08 11.19
C LEU A 63 9.05 -5.73 12.27
N TYR A 64 9.32 -4.44 12.49
CA TYR A 64 10.23 -3.97 13.53
C TYR A 64 9.79 -4.42 14.92
N ARG A 65 8.51 -4.21 15.28
CA ARG A 65 7.98 -4.65 16.57
C ARG A 65 8.06 -6.16 16.77
N LYS A 66 7.80 -6.94 15.72
CA LYS A 66 7.94 -8.40 15.75
C LYS A 66 9.39 -8.83 15.95
N ALA A 67 10.35 -8.14 15.33
CA ALA A 67 11.78 -8.36 15.55
C ALA A 67 12.21 -8.01 16.98
N MET A 68 11.55 -7.05 17.64
CA MET A 68 11.82 -6.63 19.02
C MET A 68 11.22 -7.54 20.10
N GLY A 69 10.47 -8.59 19.75
CA GLY A 69 10.00 -9.62 20.70
C GLY A 69 8.49 -9.82 20.82
N ASP A 70 7.66 -9.14 20.02
CA ASP A 70 6.18 -9.26 20.05
C ASP A 70 5.62 -10.61 19.50
N GLY A 71 6.42 -11.68 19.51
CA GLY A 71 6.09 -13.02 19.02
C GLY A 71 6.13 -13.16 17.48
N PRO A 72 6.22 -14.39 16.92
CA PRO A 72 6.48 -14.62 15.49
C PRO A 72 5.25 -14.47 14.58
N GLN A 73 4.08 -14.18 15.14
CA GLN A 73 2.81 -14.21 14.40
C GLN A 73 2.80 -13.15 13.28
N ALA A 74 2.38 -13.57 12.08
CA ALA A 74 2.26 -12.77 10.86
C ALA A 74 3.57 -12.25 10.22
N VAL A 75 4.76 -12.61 10.72
CA VAL A 75 6.05 -12.16 10.14
C VAL A 75 6.16 -12.52 8.65
N SER A 76 5.82 -13.75 8.26
CA SER A 76 5.89 -14.19 6.86
C SER A 76 4.98 -13.37 5.93
N ALA A 77 3.76 -13.04 6.38
CA ALA A 77 2.83 -12.21 5.62
C ALA A 77 3.37 -10.77 5.50
N THR A 78 3.97 -10.24 6.57
CA THR A 78 4.59 -8.91 6.56
C THR A 78 5.79 -8.82 5.62
N ILE A 79 6.67 -9.83 5.64
CA ILE A 79 7.80 -9.93 4.71
C ILE A 79 7.31 -10.03 3.26
N PHE A 80 6.31 -10.88 3.00
CA PHE A 80 5.72 -11.02 1.67
C PHE A 80 5.16 -9.69 1.15
N TRP A 81 4.42 -8.95 2.00
CA TRP A 81 3.91 -7.62 1.65
C TRP A 81 5.03 -6.64 1.31
N LEU A 82 6.05 -6.52 2.16
CA LEU A 82 7.14 -5.56 1.96
C LEU A 82 7.94 -5.88 0.68
N LYS A 83 8.16 -7.16 0.37
CA LYS A 83 8.79 -7.56 -0.89
C LYS A 83 7.94 -7.20 -2.11
N THR A 84 6.65 -7.54 -2.09
CA THR A 84 5.77 -7.42 -3.27
C THR A 84 5.23 -6.01 -3.50
N ARG A 85 5.03 -5.22 -2.43
CA ARG A 85 4.39 -3.88 -2.49
C ARG A 85 5.30 -2.73 -2.14
N ALA A 86 6.21 -2.90 -1.17
CA ALA A 86 7.23 -1.89 -0.86
C ALA A 86 8.49 -2.02 -1.75
N ARG A 87 8.54 -3.03 -2.62
CA ARG A 87 9.65 -3.35 -3.53
C ARG A 87 10.97 -3.60 -2.79
N TRP A 88 10.89 -4.07 -1.55
CA TRP A 88 12.07 -4.46 -0.79
C TRP A 88 12.63 -5.77 -1.33
N LYS A 89 13.95 -5.86 -1.40
CA LYS A 89 14.64 -7.06 -1.86
C LYS A 89 15.94 -7.21 -1.08
N GLU A 90 16.37 -8.45 -0.94
CA GLU A 90 17.70 -8.75 -0.43
C GLU A 90 18.72 -8.48 -1.54
N THR A 91 19.91 -8.05 -1.13
CA THR A 91 21.06 -7.92 -2.03
C THR A 91 21.92 -9.15 -1.86
N ASN A 92 22.14 -9.89 -2.94
CA ASN A 92 23.07 -11.03 -2.94
C ASN A 92 24.45 -10.56 -3.39
N VAL A 93 25.47 -10.91 -2.61
CA VAL A 93 26.88 -10.70 -2.96
C VAL A 93 27.51 -12.08 -3.19
N THR A 94 28.14 -12.26 -4.35
CA THR A 94 28.83 -13.50 -4.70
C THR A 94 30.33 -13.24 -4.75
N GLU A 95 31.06 -13.82 -3.80
CA GLU A 95 32.53 -13.76 -3.79
C GLU A 95 33.07 -14.82 -4.76
N VAL A 96 33.88 -14.37 -5.74
CA VAL A 96 34.54 -15.25 -6.71
C VAL A 96 36.01 -15.33 -6.36
N ALA A 97 36.43 -16.45 -5.75
CA ALA A 97 37.83 -16.74 -5.52
C ALA A 97 38.47 -17.28 -6.81
N LEU A 98 39.37 -16.51 -7.42
CA LEU A 98 40.17 -16.99 -8.55
C LEU A 98 41.28 -17.90 -8.01
N SER A 99 41.16 -19.21 -8.26
CA SER A 99 42.25 -20.15 -8.05
C SER A 99 43.16 -20.11 -9.28
N ILE A 100 44.34 -19.49 -9.14
CA ILE A 100 45.40 -19.55 -10.15
C ILE A 100 46.09 -20.90 -9.98
N ARG A 101 46.06 -21.73 -11.03
CA ARG A 101 46.83 -22.99 -11.10
C ARG A 101 48.28 -22.73 -11.47
#